data_AF-A0A7W0C5Z1-F1
#
_entry.id   AF-A0A7W0C5Z1-F1
#
_cell.length_a   1.000
_cell.length_b   1.000
_cell.length_c   1.000
_cell.angle_alpha   90.00
_cell.angle_beta   90.00
_cell.angle_gamma   90.00
#
_symmetry.space_group_name_H-M   'P 1'
#
loop_
_entity.id
_entity.type
_entity.pdbx_description
1 polymer ?
#
loop_
_entity_poly.entity_id
_entity_poly.type
_entity_poly.pdbx_seq_one_letter_code
_entity_poly.pdbx_strand_id
1 'polypeptide(L)'
;MKKRFAILTAAACMVAVFLAAGLYAGTGDSCPDVITMENQEAFDEHRMPIVEFDHGAHLKADPDGYGIGCGECHHDENGEPLADLQAGDEVQGCFECHDGTGAGTPKDFMGPPPDAEALNSYYTAMHVNCVGCHKEQGGPKACNECHARE
;
A
#
# COMPACT_ATOMS: atom_id res chain seq x y z
N MET A 1 39.85 -37.01 16.44
CA MET A 1 39.15 -36.00 17.29
C MET A 1 39.06 -34.63 16.63
N LYS A 2 40.17 -34.05 16.12
CA LYS A 2 40.18 -32.73 15.45
C LYS A 2 39.21 -32.56 14.27
N LYS A 3 39.07 -33.57 13.39
CA LYS A 3 38.13 -33.54 12.25
C LYS A 3 36.65 -33.59 12.66
N ARG A 4 36.30 -34.34 13.72
CA ARG A 4 34.93 -34.41 14.24
C ARG A 4 34.52 -33.13 14.96
N PHE A 5 35.48 -32.48 15.64
CA PHE A 5 35.28 -31.18 16.25
C PHE A 5 35.06 -30.10 15.20
N ALA A 6 35.87 -30.05 14.14
CA ALA A 6 35.72 -29.10 13.03
C ALA A 6 34.38 -29.23 12.28
N ILE A 7 33.89 -30.45 12.08
CA ILE A 7 32.59 -30.70 11.43
C ILE A 7 31.43 -30.24 12.32
N LEU A 8 31.51 -30.49 13.65
CA LEU A 8 30.49 -30.04 14.59
C LEU A 8 30.45 -28.51 14.71
N THR A 9 31.60 -27.84 14.67
CA THR A 9 31.66 -26.37 14.69
C THR A 9 31.07 -25.78 13.40
N ALA A 10 31.39 -26.34 12.23
CA ALA A 10 30.84 -25.88 10.95
C ALA A 10 29.31 -26.07 10.85
N ALA A 11 28.79 -27.19 11.36
CA ALA A 11 27.35 -27.43 11.41
C ALA A 11 26.63 -26.46 12.37
N ALA A 12 27.21 -26.18 13.54
CA ALA A 12 26.66 -25.20 14.48
C ALA A 12 26.66 -23.77 13.91
N CYS A 13 27.72 -23.37 13.19
CA CYS A 13 27.77 -22.09 12.50
C CYS A 13 26.70 -21.99 11.39
N MET A 14 26.49 -23.06 10.63
CA MET A 14 25.51 -23.08 9.55
C MET A 14 24.07 -22.98 10.09
N VAL A 15 23.74 -23.70 11.18
CA VAL A 15 22.44 -23.57 11.87
C VAL A 15 22.23 -22.16 12.44
N ALA A 16 23.26 -21.55 13.01
CA ALA A 16 23.18 -20.18 13.52
C ALA A 16 22.92 -19.15 12.40
N VAL A 17 23.49 -19.35 11.21
CA VAL A 17 23.24 -18.49 10.04
C VAL A 17 21.81 -18.64 9.52
N PHE A 18 21.27 -19.86 9.48
CA PHE A 18 19.87 -20.08 9.07
C PHE A 18 18.85 -19.53 10.09
N LEU A 19 19.15 -19.60 11.39
CA LEU A 19 18.32 -18.98 12.44
C LEU A 19 18.35 -17.45 12.39
N ALA A 20 19.51 -16.85 12.08
CA ALA A 20 19.63 -15.41 11.92
C ALA A 20 18.93 -14.88 10.65
N ALA A 21 18.94 -15.64 9.56
CA ALA A 21 18.21 -15.29 8.33
C ALA A 21 16.69 -15.32 8.52
N GLY A 22 16.16 -16.28 9.29
CA GLY A 22 14.73 -16.34 9.62
C GLY A 22 14.23 -15.19 10.50
N LEU A 23 15.12 -14.57 11.30
CA LEU A 23 14.79 -13.39 12.11
C LEU A 23 14.76 -12.08 11.31
N TYR A 24 15.33 -12.06 10.10
CA TYR A 24 15.37 -10.87 9.23
C TYR A 24 14.24 -10.84 8.19
N ALA A 25 13.53 -11.94 7.97
CA ALA A 25 12.46 -12.04 6.98
C ALA A 25 11.11 -11.46 7.45
N GLY A 26 11.04 -10.87 8.65
CA GLY A 26 9.80 -10.33 9.23
C GLY A 26 9.98 -9.01 9.99
N THR A 27 11.02 -8.23 9.67
CA THR A 27 11.33 -6.96 10.35
C THR A 27 11.21 -5.72 9.46
N GLY A 28 10.63 -5.86 8.27
CA GLY A 28 10.21 -4.70 7.49
C GLY A 28 8.94 -4.11 8.11
N ASP A 29 8.89 -2.78 8.28
CA ASP A 29 7.69 -2.03 8.65
C ASP A 29 6.58 -2.28 7.61
N SER A 30 5.86 -3.39 7.68
CA SER A 30 4.81 -3.77 6.71
C SER A 30 3.53 -2.93 6.83
N CYS A 31 3.53 -1.93 7.72
CA CYS A 31 2.51 -0.89 7.80
C CYS A 31 3.16 0.40 8.33
N PRO A 32 3.90 1.14 7.50
CA PRO A 32 4.51 2.39 7.92
C PRO A 32 3.42 3.47 8.10
N ASP A 33 3.59 4.32 9.12
CA ASP A 33 2.61 5.39 9.40
C ASP A 33 2.42 6.31 8.20
N VAL A 34 3.48 6.66 7.46
CA VAL A 34 3.41 7.47 6.24
C VAL A 34 4.10 6.74 5.08
N ILE A 35 3.46 6.76 3.90
CA ILE A 35 4.05 6.31 2.63
C ILE A 35 4.05 7.43 1.59
N THR A 36 5.09 7.45 0.79
CA THR A 36 5.17 8.26 -0.42
C THR A 36 4.50 7.50 -1.56
N MET A 37 3.42 8.04 -2.13
CA MET A 37 2.66 7.44 -3.23
C MET A 37 3.33 7.69 -4.60
N GLU A 38 4.65 7.49 -4.69
CA GLU A 38 5.41 7.58 -5.93
C GLU A 38 5.41 6.20 -6.62
N ASN A 39 4.88 6.14 -7.85
CA ASN A 39 4.88 4.91 -8.64
C ASN A 39 5.38 5.17 -10.05
N GLN A 40 6.64 4.82 -10.30
CA GLN A 40 7.31 4.99 -11.59
C GLN A 40 6.92 3.93 -12.63
N GLU A 41 6.33 2.81 -12.20
CA GLU A 41 5.80 1.79 -13.12
C GLU A 41 4.42 2.22 -13.68
N ALA A 42 3.63 2.93 -12.88
CA ALA A 42 2.34 3.48 -13.28
C ALA A 42 2.48 4.77 -14.10
N PHE A 43 3.51 5.59 -13.84
CA PHE A 43 3.68 6.91 -14.44
C PHE A 43 5.11 7.17 -14.91
N ASP A 44 5.29 7.32 -16.23
CA ASP A 44 6.55 7.81 -16.82
C ASP A 44 6.91 9.22 -16.32
N GLU A 45 5.89 10.07 -16.13
CA GLU A 45 6.03 11.44 -15.62
C GLU A 45 4.86 11.79 -14.69
N HIS A 46 5.19 12.28 -13.49
CA HIS A 46 4.20 12.77 -12.54
C HIS A 46 3.78 14.21 -12.87
N ARG A 47 2.49 14.43 -13.13
CA ARG A 47 1.93 15.74 -13.51
C ARG A 47 1.53 16.62 -12.33
N MET A 48 1.53 16.06 -11.13
CA MET A 48 1.19 16.70 -9.86
C MET A 48 2.23 16.29 -8.82
N PRO A 49 2.42 17.08 -7.74
CA PRO A 49 3.22 16.65 -6.59
C PRO A 49 2.81 15.28 -6.06
N ILE A 50 3.78 14.51 -5.56
CA ILE A 50 3.53 13.20 -4.98
C ILE A 50 2.71 13.35 -3.69
N VAL A 51 1.76 12.45 -3.48
CA VAL A 51 0.94 12.43 -2.26
C VAL A 51 1.68 11.64 -1.18
N GLU A 52 1.77 12.22 0.01
CA GLU A 52 2.13 11.50 1.23
C GLU A 52 0.84 10.98 1.88
N PHE A 53 0.72 9.67 1.99
CA PHE A 53 -0.44 9.01 2.60
C PHE A 53 -0.10 8.57 4.02
N ASP A 54 -0.91 8.97 4.99
CA ASP A 54 -0.72 8.65 6.41
C ASP A 54 -1.71 7.57 6.86
N HIS A 55 -1.25 6.32 6.99
CA HIS A 55 -2.03 5.21 7.57
C HIS A 55 -2.50 5.54 8.98
N GLY A 56 -1.65 6.15 9.80
CA GLY A 56 -1.98 6.49 11.18
C GLY A 56 -3.21 7.38 11.27
N ALA A 57 -3.30 8.41 10.44
CA ALA A 57 -4.45 9.32 10.37
C ALA A 57 -5.75 8.58 10.02
N HIS A 58 -5.69 7.58 9.13
CA HIS A 58 -6.87 6.82 8.70
C HIS A 58 -7.25 5.74 9.72
N LEU A 59 -6.29 4.97 10.24
CA LEU A 59 -6.51 3.78 11.06
C LEU A 59 -6.81 4.09 12.52
N LYS A 60 -6.13 5.08 13.12
CA LYS A 60 -6.28 5.39 14.56
C LYS A 60 -7.71 5.82 14.85
N ALA A 61 -8.24 5.47 16.00
CA ALA A 61 -9.59 5.88 16.40
C ALA A 61 -9.64 7.37 16.75
N ASP A 62 -10.83 7.98 16.67
CA ASP A 62 -11.08 9.34 17.17
C ASP A 62 -10.65 9.46 18.65
N PRO A 63 -9.93 10.52 19.05
CA PRO A 63 -9.63 11.75 18.30
C PRO A 63 -8.33 11.73 17.49
N ASP A 64 -7.59 10.62 17.51
CA ASP A 64 -6.23 10.53 16.93
C ASP A 64 -6.23 10.13 15.44
N GLY A 65 -7.40 9.79 14.88
CA GLY A 65 -7.61 9.45 13.47
C GLY A 65 -9.09 9.20 13.15
N TYR A 66 -9.35 8.43 12.10
CA TYR A 66 -10.71 8.18 11.57
C TYR A 66 -11.26 6.76 11.79
N GLY A 67 -10.50 5.85 12.38
CA GLY A 67 -10.95 4.49 12.73
C GLY A 67 -11.29 3.60 11.54
N ILE A 68 -10.67 3.85 10.38
CA ILE A 68 -10.87 3.11 9.13
C ILE A 68 -10.15 1.76 9.23
N GLY A 69 -10.81 0.67 8.82
CA GLY A 69 -10.21 -0.66 8.82
C GLY A 69 -9.34 -0.94 7.59
N CYS A 70 -8.41 -1.88 7.69
CA CYS A 70 -7.52 -2.28 6.58
C CYS A 70 -8.29 -2.67 5.30
N GLY A 71 -9.38 -3.42 5.47
CA GLY A 71 -10.22 -3.93 4.37
C GLY A 71 -11.05 -2.86 3.65
N GLU A 72 -11.17 -1.64 4.21
CA GLU A 72 -11.85 -0.53 3.53
C GLU A 72 -11.06 -0.03 2.31
N CYS A 73 -9.75 -0.32 2.28
CA CYS A 73 -8.87 -0.02 1.13
C CYS A 73 -8.31 -1.30 0.48
N HIS A 74 -7.86 -2.26 1.29
CA HIS A 74 -7.30 -3.51 0.80
C HIS A 74 -8.40 -4.53 0.53
N HIS A 75 -8.66 -4.79 -0.75
CA HIS A 75 -9.68 -5.71 -1.21
C HIS A 75 -9.06 -6.84 -2.05
N ASP A 76 -9.83 -7.90 -2.27
CA ASP A 76 -9.48 -9.00 -3.17
C ASP A 76 -9.80 -8.64 -4.64
N GLU A 77 -9.57 -9.59 -5.55
CA GLU A 77 -9.85 -9.43 -7.00
C GLU A 77 -11.34 -9.20 -7.33
N ASN A 78 -12.25 -9.53 -6.41
CA ASN A 78 -13.70 -9.35 -6.56
C ASN A 78 -14.17 -8.03 -5.94
N GLY A 79 -13.27 -7.26 -5.33
CA GLY A 79 -13.59 -6.04 -4.58
C GLY A 79 -14.15 -6.33 -3.18
N GLU A 80 -14.01 -7.56 -2.67
CA GLU A 80 -14.40 -7.90 -1.30
C GLU A 80 -13.32 -7.43 -0.31
N PRO A 81 -13.69 -6.77 0.80
CA PRO A 81 -12.75 -6.34 1.84
C PRO A 81 -11.92 -7.49 2.39
N LEU A 82 -10.60 -7.28 2.54
CA LEU A 82 -9.74 -8.22 3.25
C LEU A 82 -9.94 -8.03 4.77
N ALA A 83 -10.83 -8.82 5.34
CA ALA A 83 -11.38 -8.62 6.69
C ALA A 83 -10.41 -8.89 7.85
N ASP A 84 -9.36 -9.69 7.63
CA ASP A 84 -8.49 -10.19 8.69
C ASP A 84 -7.06 -9.61 8.65
N LEU A 85 -6.84 -8.54 7.87
CA LEU A 85 -5.53 -7.89 7.79
C LEU A 85 -5.17 -7.16 9.09
N GLN A 86 -3.95 -7.39 9.57
CA GLN A 86 -3.34 -6.68 10.68
C GLN A 86 -2.07 -5.93 10.26
N ALA A 87 -1.70 -4.90 11.01
CA ALA A 87 -0.42 -4.24 10.83
C ALA A 87 0.72 -5.25 11.02
N GLY A 88 1.57 -5.40 9.99
CA GLY A 88 2.57 -6.46 9.97
C GLY A 88 2.37 -7.45 8.82
N ASP A 89 1.14 -7.62 8.34
CA ASP A 89 0.83 -8.54 7.26
C ASP A 89 1.40 -8.04 5.93
N GLU A 90 1.85 -8.97 5.10
CA GLU A 90 2.21 -8.67 3.72
C GLU A 90 0.92 -8.36 2.93
N VAL A 91 0.91 -7.22 2.24
CA VAL A 91 -0.19 -6.78 1.39
C VAL A 91 0.34 -6.45 0.00
N GLN A 92 -0.50 -6.65 -1.00
CA GLN A 92 -0.19 -6.25 -2.38
C GLN A 92 -0.47 -4.77 -2.56
N GLY A 93 0.41 -4.09 -3.31
CA GLY A 93 0.19 -2.71 -3.72
C GLY A 93 -0.89 -2.63 -4.80
N CYS A 94 -1.62 -1.51 -4.87
CA CYS A 94 -2.75 -1.40 -5.79
C CYS A 94 -2.35 -1.63 -7.26
N PHE A 95 -1.13 -1.23 -7.66
CA PHE A 95 -0.63 -1.38 -9.03
C PHE A 95 -0.42 -2.85 -9.44
N GLU A 96 -0.29 -3.79 -8.51
CA GLU A 96 -0.15 -5.21 -8.85
C GLU A 96 -1.39 -5.78 -9.55
N CYS A 97 -2.56 -5.24 -9.26
CA CYS A 97 -3.83 -5.63 -9.89
C CYS A 97 -4.40 -4.51 -10.78
N HIS A 98 -4.19 -3.25 -10.43
CA HIS A 98 -4.62 -2.09 -11.20
C HIS A 98 -3.49 -1.58 -12.10
N ASP A 99 -2.95 -2.46 -12.94
CA ASP A 99 -1.77 -2.22 -13.79
C ASP A 99 -2.09 -1.57 -15.16
N GLY A 100 -3.36 -1.21 -15.39
CA GLY A 100 -3.87 -0.76 -16.67
C GLY A 100 -3.08 0.43 -17.24
N THR A 101 -2.58 0.26 -18.47
CA THR A 101 -1.76 1.27 -19.15
C THR A 101 -2.63 2.43 -19.62
N GLY A 102 -2.61 3.53 -18.87
CA GLY A 102 -3.27 4.78 -19.22
C GLY A 102 -3.13 5.77 -18.09
N ALA A 103 -2.48 6.91 -18.35
CA ALA A 103 -2.56 8.05 -17.46
C ALA A 103 -4.02 8.52 -17.46
N GLY A 104 -4.80 8.05 -16.48
CA GLY A 104 -6.19 8.42 -16.39
C GLY A 104 -6.35 9.94 -16.33
N THR A 105 -7.51 10.40 -16.77
CA THR A 105 -7.87 11.80 -16.77
C THR A 105 -8.83 12.09 -15.63
N PRO A 106 -8.95 13.34 -15.15
CA PRO A 106 -9.94 13.68 -14.15
C PRO A 106 -11.39 13.29 -14.52
N LYS A 107 -11.70 13.21 -15.82
CA LYS A 107 -13.02 12.79 -16.28
C LYS A 107 -13.35 11.34 -15.91
N ASP A 108 -12.33 10.51 -15.73
CA ASP A 108 -12.46 9.07 -15.52
C ASP A 108 -12.95 8.75 -14.09
N PHE A 109 -12.74 9.66 -13.13
CA PHE A 109 -13.20 9.48 -11.74
C PHE A 109 -14.11 10.61 -11.22
N MET A 110 -14.14 11.79 -11.87
CA MET A 110 -15.04 12.89 -11.48
C MET A 110 -16.42 12.79 -12.15
N GLY A 111 -16.57 11.90 -13.14
CA GLY A 111 -17.79 11.66 -13.89
C GLY A 111 -18.71 10.61 -13.25
N PRO A 112 -19.57 9.94 -14.05
CA PRO A 112 -20.28 8.75 -13.59
C PRO A 112 -19.29 7.64 -13.17
N PRO A 113 -19.73 6.64 -12.39
CA PRO A 113 -18.87 5.53 -11.99
C PRO A 113 -18.15 4.92 -13.20
N PRO A 114 -16.82 4.76 -13.14
CA PRO A 114 -16.06 4.15 -14.22
C PRO A 114 -16.46 2.69 -14.42
N ASP A 115 -16.28 2.20 -15.65
CA ASP A 115 -16.38 0.77 -15.92
C ASP A 115 -15.15 0.00 -15.42
N ALA A 116 -15.20 -1.32 -15.52
CA ALA A 116 -14.12 -2.20 -15.04
C ALA A 116 -12.79 -1.95 -15.77
N GLU A 117 -12.82 -1.54 -17.05
CA GLU A 117 -11.61 -1.25 -17.83
C GLU A 117 -10.93 0.02 -17.29
N ALA A 118 -11.71 1.08 -17.07
CA ALA A 118 -11.20 2.30 -16.46
C ALA A 118 -10.72 2.07 -15.02
N LEU A 119 -11.41 1.24 -14.23
CA LEU A 119 -10.99 0.86 -12.88
C LEU A 119 -9.69 0.04 -12.86
N ASN A 120 -9.33 -0.67 -13.92
CA ASN A 120 -8.05 -1.38 -13.98
C ASN A 120 -6.84 -0.42 -14.01
N SER A 121 -7.03 0.87 -14.26
CA SER A 121 -5.96 1.86 -14.15
C SER A 121 -5.69 2.22 -12.69
N TYR A 122 -4.43 2.13 -12.25
CA TYR A 122 -3.96 2.60 -10.94
C TYR A 122 -4.42 4.03 -10.64
N TYR A 123 -4.33 4.92 -11.65
CA TYR A 123 -4.79 6.29 -11.51
C TYR A 123 -6.27 6.36 -11.13
N THR A 124 -7.13 5.68 -11.88
CA THR A 124 -8.57 5.74 -11.66
C THR A 124 -8.95 5.07 -10.34
N ALA A 125 -8.40 3.88 -10.07
CA ALA A 125 -8.65 3.13 -8.84
C ALA A 125 -8.35 3.98 -7.59
N MET A 126 -7.17 4.60 -7.53
CA MET A 126 -6.82 5.48 -6.42
C MET A 126 -7.76 6.68 -6.29
N HIS A 127 -8.03 7.39 -7.38
CA HIS A 127 -8.86 8.60 -7.29
C HIS A 127 -10.31 8.29 -6.94
N VAL A 128 -10.87 7.20 -7.46
CA VAL A 128 -12.21 6.73 -7.08
C VAL A 128 -12.24 6.37 -5.60
N ASN A 129 -11.25 5.61 -5.11
CA ASN A 129 -11.19 5.19 -3.71
C ASN A 129 -11.04 6.40 -2.76
N CYS A 130 -9.98 7.19 -2.92
CA CYS A 130 -9.66 8.29 -2.02
C CYS A 130 -10.70 9.42 -2.10
N VAL A 131 -10.97 9.94 -3.32
CA VAL A 131 -11.88 11.08 -3.48
C VAL A 131 -13.33 10.67 -3.24
N GLY A 132 -13.70 9.43 -3.57
CA GLY A 132 -15.01 8.87 -3.24
C GLY A 132 -15.26 8.86 -1.74
N CYS A 133 -14.38 8.21 -0.98
CA CYS A 133 -14.48 8.16 0.48
C CYS A 133 -14.48 9.57 1.10
N HIS A 134 -13.58 10.48 0.69
CA HIS A 134 -13.54 11.85 1.22
C HIS A 134 -14.78 12.69 0.89
N LYS A 135 -15.47 12.41 -0.23
CA LYS A 135 -16.75 13.06 -0.56
C LYS A 135 -17.88 12.61 0.37
N GLU A 136 -17.88 11.35 0.77
CA GLU A 136 -18.92 10.76 1.60
C GLU A 136 -18.70 10.99 3.09
N GLN A 137 -17.46 10.77 3.56
CA GLN A 137 -17.12 10.74 4.99
C GLN A 137 -16.40 12.02 5.45
N GLY A 138 -15.87 12.81 4.51
CA GLY A 138 -15.07 14.00 4.79
C GLY A 138 -13.58 13.76 4.56
N GLY A 139 -12.86 14.83 4.19
CA GLY A 139 -11.44 14.79 3.84
C GLY A 139 -11.11 15.74 2.68
N PRO A 140 -9.84 15.80 2.24
CA PRO A 140 -9.39 16.50 1.05
C PRO A 140 -10.16 16.09 -0.22
N LYS A 141 -10.74 17.05 -0.94
CA LYS A 141 -11.55 16.79 -2.15
C LYS A 141 -11.03 17.52 -3.37
N ALA A 142 -10.27 18.59 -3.18
CA ALA A 142 -9.63 19.30 -4.28
C ALA A 142 -8.26 18.72 -4.58
N CYS A 143 -7.85 18.77 -5.86
CA CYS A 143 -6.59 18.18 -6.32
C CYS A 143 -5.38 18.65 -5.49
N ASN A 144 -5.33 19.94 -5.15
CA ASN A 144 -4.24 20.56 -4.40
C ASN A 144 -4.35 20.42 -2.88
N GLU A 145 -5.43 19.81 -2.37
CA GLU A 145 -5.54 19.43 -0.96
C GLU A 145 -4.88 18.06 -0.72
N CYS A 146 -4.87 17.18 -1.73
CA CYS A 146 -4.09 15.93 -1.70
C CYS A 146 -2.68 16.13 -2.27
N HIS A 147 -2.59 16.69 -3.48
CA HIS A 147 -1.33 17.01 -4.15
C HIS A 147 -0.84 18.39 -3.69
N ALA A 148 -0.43 18.47 -2.43
CA ALA A 148 0.05 19.70 -1.82
C ALA A 148 1.20 20.29 -2.65
N ARG A 149 1.13 21.59 -2.91
CA ARG A 149 2.24 22.30 -3.57
C ARG A 149 3.32 22.55 -2.52
N GLU A 150 4.56 22.29 -2.90
CA GLU A 150 5.74 22.77 -2.15
C GLU A 150 5.79 24.31 -2.12
#